data_AF-A0A8T4JEV2-F1
#
_entry.id   AF-A0A8T4JEV2-F1
#
_cell.length_a   1.000
_cell.length_b   1.000
_cell.length_c   1.000
_cell.angle_alpha   90.00
_cell.angle_beta   90.00
_cell.angle_gamma   90.00
#
_symmetry.space_group_name_H-M   'P 1'
#
loop_
_entity.id
_entity.type
_entity.pdbx_description
1 polymer ?
#
loop_
_entity_poly.entity_id
_entity_poly.type
_entity_poly.pdbx_seq_one_letter_code
_entity_poly.pdbx_strand_id
1 'polypeptide(L)'
;MKEPESMDECVYFTRRAFAPDKGKMMAWALRKECPKCKKGLMKKPKKTANEYVCPQCKYEEPKAEHEENLVVSVKYTCPFCNKDGKAETPFKRKTLYGKPAYVFLCSSCNEKLGIYKRMAFPKKWLEKLGLS
;
A
#
# COMPACT_ATOMS: atom_id res chain seq x y z
N MET A 1 7.86 1.60 12.25
CA MET A 1 7.24 0.85 11.13
C MET A 1 7.51 -0.64 11.32
N LYS A 2 6.47 -1.43 11.63
CA LYS A 2 6.59 -2.88 11.82
C LYS A 2 6.54 -3.56 10.45
N GLU A 3 7.58 -4.30 10.08
CA GLU A 3 7.57 -5.15 8.89
C GLU A 3 6.71 -6.41 9.19
N PRO A 4 5.87 -6.89 8.25
CA PRO A 4 5.03 -8.06 8.49
C PRO A 4 5.89 -9.33 8.51
N GLU A 5 5.64 -10.22 9.46
CA GLU A 5 6.32 -11.53 9.50
C GLU A 5 5.62 -12.51 8.55
N SER A 6 4.31 -12.35 8.36
CA SER A 6 3.53 -13.11 7.39
C SER A 6 2.61 -12.22 6.53
N MET A 7 2.33 -12.68 5.30
CA MET A 7 1.31 -12.10 4.43
C MET A 7 -0.10 -12.19 5.06
N ASP A 8 -0.32 -13.10 6.00
CA ASP A 8 -1.59 -13.23 6.72
C ASP A 8 -1.86 -12.07 7.67
N GLU A 9 -0.84 -11.35 8.10
CA GLU A 9 -1.01 -10.12 8.88
C GLU A 9 -1.34 -8.92 7.99
N CYS A 10 -1.27 -9.06 6.66
CA CYS A 10 -1.49 -7.96 5.73
C CYS A 10 -2.92 -7.93 5.17
N VAL A 11 -3.48 -6.71 5.08
CA VAL A 11 -4.63 -6.39 4.23
C VAL A 11 -4.17 -6.26 2.77
N TYR A 12 -3.01 -5.63 2.58
CA TYR A 12 -2.39 -5.37 1.30
C TYR A 12 -0.90 -5.65 1.39
N PHE A 13 -0.34 -6.25 0.34
CA PHE A 13 1.08 -6.50 0.21
C PHE A 13 1.45 -6.44 -1.27
N THR A 14 2.56 -5.80 -1.58
CA THR A 14 3.18 -5.84 -2.91
C THR A 14 4.69 -5.68 -2.78
N ARG A 15 5.44 -6.41 -3.60
CA ARG A 15 6.89 -6.30 -3.72
C ARG A 15 7.24 -6.31 -5.20
N ARG A 16 7.76 -5.19 -5.73
CA ARG A 16 8.06 -5.04 -7.17
C ARG A 16 8.94 -3.82 -7.44
N ALA A 17 9.38 -3.65 -8.68
CA ALA A 17 10.11 -2.47 -9.13
C ALA A 17 9.18 -1.28 -9.47
N PHE A 18 9.75 -0.08 -9.58
CA PHE A 18 9.02 1.10 -10.06
C PHE A 18 8.94 1.14 -11.59
N ALA A 19 9.93 0.62 -12.28
CA ALA A 19 10.00 0.48 -13.73
C ALA A 19 10.91 -0.72 -14.07
N PRO A 20 11.03 -1.12 -15.35
CA PRO A 20 12.01 -2.11 -15.77
C PRO A 20 13.39 -1.70 -15.27
N ASP A 21 14.01 -2.57 -14.47
CA ASP A 21 15.37 -2.42 -13.94
C ASP A 21 15.66 -1.14 -13.13
N LYS A 22 14.64 -0.37 -12.74
CA LYS A 22 14.79 0.86 -11.93
C LYS A 22 13.94 0.86 -10.67
N GLY A 23 14.61 1.07 -9.54
CA GLY A 23 14.02 1.20 -8.22
C GLY A 23 13.32 -0.07 -7.75
N LYS A 24 13.20 -0.23 -6.44
CA LYS A 24 12.50 -1.37 -5.83
C LYS A 24 11.55 -0.83 -4.78
N MET A 25 10.43 -1.51 -4.57
CA MET A 25 9.53 -1.20 -3.47
C MET A 25 8.93 -2.47 -2.88
N MET A 26 8.71 -2.39 -1.58
CA MET A 26 7.92 -3.31 -0.79
C MET A 26 6.92 -2.46 -0.03
N ALA A 27 5.64 -2.68 -0.26
CA ALA A 27 4.58 -1.96 0.41
C ALA A 27 3.58 -2.92 1.05
N TRP A 28 3.16 -2.61 2.26
CA TRP A 28 2.24 -3.43 3.04
C TRP A 28 1.30 -2.55 3.85
N ALA A 29 0.11 -3.07 4.14
CA ALA A 29 -0.81 -2.51 5.11
C ALA A 29 -1.22 -3.64 6.06
N LEU A 30 -0.97 -3.48 7.36
CA LEU A 30 -1.28 -4.49 8.37
C LEU A 30 -2.78 -4.51 8.66
N ARG A 31 -3.30 -5.68 9.03
CA ARG A 31 -4.64 -5.84 9.59
C ARG A 31 -4.70 -5.13 10.92
N LYS A 32 -5.82 -4.46 11.20
CA LYS A 32 -6.05 -3.86 12.51
C LYS A 32 -6.56 -4.90 13.49
N GLU A 33 -6.21 -4.70 14.75
CA GLU A 33 -6.87 -5.36 15.86
C GLU A 33 -8.34 -4.97 15.89
N CYS A 34 -9.21 -5.90 16.30
CA CYS A 34 -10.61 -5.59 16.46
C CYS A 34 -10.82 -4.51 17.53
N PRO A 35 -11.51 -3.39 17.22
CA PRO A 35 -11.70 -2.30 18.18
C PRO A 35 -12.52 -2.72 19.40
N LYS A 36 -13.41 -3.73 19.24
CA LYS A 36 -14.29 -4.22 20.31
C LYS A 36 -13.62 -5.19 21.26
N CYS A 37 -12.94 -6.21 20.75
CA CYS A 37 -12.39 -7.27 21.61
C CYS A 37 -10.87 -7.16 21.84
N LYS A 38 -10.13 -6.46 20.97
CA LYS A 38 -8.65 -6.32 21.01
C LYS A 38 -7.87 -7.65 21.12
N LYS A 39 -8.54 -8.79 20.91
CA LYS A 39 -7.97 -10.15 21.05
C LYS A 39 -7.54 -10.76 19.72
N GLY A 40 -8.03 -10.22 18.60
CA GLY A 40 -7.77 -10.79 17.27
C GLY A 40 -7.76 -9.75 16.17
N LEU A 41 -7.05 -10.07 15.10
CA LEU A 41 -6.98 -9.26 13.88
C LEU A 41 -8.29 -9.37 13.10
N MET A 42 -8.74 -8.23 12.56
CA MET A 42 -9.89 -8.14 11.68
C MET A 42 -9.66 -8.98 10.41
N LYS A 43 -10.63 -9.81 10.04
CA LYS A 43 -10.50 -10.68 8.87
C LYS A 43 -10.64 -9.84 7.60
N LYS A 44 -9.74 -10.07 6.65
CA LYS A 44 -9.84 -9.45 5.32
C LYS A 44 -11.17 -9.88 4.65
N PRO A 45 -12.03 -8.94 4.24
CA PRO A 45 -13.31 -9.25 3.65
C PRO A 45 -13.13 -9.91 2.27
N LYS A 46 -14.11 -10.73 1.89
CA LYS A 46 -14.26 -11.17 0.49
C LYS A 46 -14.49 -9.94 -0.40
N LYS A 47 -14.16 -10.04 -1.69
CA LYS A 47 -14.27 -8.91 -2.63
C LYS A 47 -15.66 -8.27 -2.68
N THR A 48 -16.71 -9.08 -2.46
CA THR A 48 -18.12 -8.69 -2.47
C THR A 48 -18.66 -8.24 -1.11
N ALA A 49 -17.88 -8.37 -0.03
CA ALA A 49 -18.32 -7.95 1.30
C ALA A 49 -18.06 -6.46 1.52
N ASN A 50 -19.03 -5.81 2.16
CA ASN A 50 -19.00 -4.39 2.50
C ASN A 50 -18.45 -4.12 3.90
N GLU A 51 -18.22 -5.16 4.69
CA GLU A 51 -17.83 -5.07 6.09
C GLU A 51 -16.66 -6.03 6.40
N TYR A 52 -15.79 -5.60 7.29
CA TYR A 52 -14.79 -6.45 7.93
C TYR A 52 -15.40 -7.11 9.15
N VAL A 53 -15.16 -8.41 9.33
CA VAL A 53 -15.71 -9.17 10.46
C VAL A 53 -14.57 -9.67 11.34
N CYS A 54 -14.68 -9.44 12.65
CA CYS A 54 -13.76 -10.01 13.62
C CYS A 54 -14.06 -11.51 13.82
N PRO A 55 -13.08 -12.41 13.66
CA PRO A 55 -13.31 -13.85 13.84
C PRO A 55 -13.56 -14.26 15.31
N GLN A 56 -13.16 -13.43 16.27
CA GLN A 56 -13.26 -13.75 17.71
C GLN A 56 -14.60 -13.33 18.32
N CYS A 57 -15.06 -12.11 18.03
CA CYS A 57 -16.26 -11.54 18.65
C CYS A 57 -17.39 -11.23 17.65
N LYS A 58 -17.19 -11.55 16.36
CA LYS A 58 -18.14 -11.27 15.27
C LYS A 58 -18.53 -9.79 15.13
N TYR A 59 -17.71 -8.87 15.66
CA TYR A 59 -17.88 -7.44 15.42
C TYR A 59 -17.70 -7.14 13.93
N GLU A 60 -18.58 -6.31 13.38
CA GLU A 60 -18.59 -5.92 11.99
C GLU A 60 -18.27 -4.43 11.89
N GLU A 61 -17.40 -4.06 10.95
CA GLU A 61 -17.03 -2.67 10.68
C GLU A 61 -17.14 -2.38 9.18
N PRO A 62 -17.78 -1.29 8.77
CA PRO A 62 -17.86 -0.92 7.37
C PRO A 62 -16.47 -0.80 6.73
N LYS A 63 -16.35 -1.34 5.52
CA LYS A 63 -15.09 -1.37 4.76
C LYS A 63 -14.52 0.02 4.53
N ALA A 64 -15.38 1.01 4.29
CA ALA A 64 -14.96 2.39 4.12
C ALA A 64 -14.23 2.91 5.37
N GLU A 65 -14.86 2.79 6.54
CA GLU A 65 -14.28 3.22 7.82
C GLU A 65 -13.01 2.45 8.18
N HIS A 66 -13.01 1.13 7.94
CA HIS A 66 -11.83 0.31 8.18
C HIS A 66 -10.65 0.75 7.31
N GLU A 67 -10.88 0.91 6.00
CA GLU A 67 -9.86 1.28 5.02
C GLU A 67 -9.36 2.71 5.18
N GLU A 68 -10.19 3.66 5.62
CA GLU A 68 -9.75 5.03 5.88
C GLU A 68 -8.73 5.14 7.02
N ASN A 69 -8.84 4.25 8.00
CA ASN A 69 -7.91 4.21 9.11
C ASN A 69 -6.64 3.38 8.81
N LEU A 70 -6.58 2.67 7.68
CA LEU A 70 -5.41 1.88 7.30
C LEU A 70 -4.27 2.77 6.76
N VAL A 71 -3.04 2.39 7.09
CA VAL A 71 -1.82 3.04 6.62
C VAL A 71 -1.03 2.04 5.77
N VAL A 72 -0.65 2.46 4.57
CA VAL A 72 0.29 1.75 3.71
C VAL A 72 1.70 2.17 4.12
N SER A 73 2.41 1.20 4.66
CA SER A 73 3.84 1.25 4.89
C SER A 73 4.60 0.88 3.62
N VAL A 74 5.58 1.68 3.22
CA VAL A 74 6.42 1.47 2.04
C VAL A 74 7.90 1.55 2.39
N LYS A 75 8.66 0.53 1.99
CA LYS A 75 10.13 0.52 1.93
C LYS A 75 10.53 0.52 0.48
N TYR A 76 11.36 1.46 0.05
CA TYR A 76 11.63 1.64 -1.37
C TYR A 76 13.04 2.14 -1.63
N THR A 77 13.56 1.82 -2.82
CA THR A 77 14.73 2.44 -3.43
C THR A 77 14.22 3.36 -4.53
N CYS A 78 14.45 4.66 -4.37
CA CYS A 78 13.92 5.67 -5.28
C CYS A 78 14.48 5.52 -6.69
N PRO A 79 13.66 5.43 -7.75
CA PRO A 79 14.15 5.28 -9.13
C PRO A 79 14.78 6.57 -9.70
N PHE A 80 14.65 7.70 -9.00
CA PHE A 80 15.20 9.00 -9.43
C PHE A 80 16.57 9.29 -8.79
N CYS A 81 16.68 9.12 -7.47
CA CYS A 81 17.89 9.44 -6.73
C CYS A 81 18.66 8.21 -6.22
N ASN A 82 18.16 6.99 -6.47
CA ASN A 82 18.76 5.71 -6.05
C ASN A 82 18.99 5.55 -4.53
N LYS A 83 18.38 6.41 -3.71
CA LYS A 83 18.44 6.31 -2.24
C LYS A 83 17.32 5.44 -1.72
N ASP A 84 17.64 4.64 -0.71
CA ASP A 84 16.65 3.90 0.06
C ASP A 84 15.88 4.83 1.00
N GLY A 85 14.60 4.53 1.14
CA GLY A 85 13.69 5.32 1.95
C GLY A 85 12.56 4.46 2.51
N LYS A 86 11.92 5.03 3.54
CA LYS A 86 10.68 4.51 4.11
C LYS A 86 9.66 5.63 4.10
N ALA A 87 8.42 5.31 3.76
CA ALA A 87 7.33 6.25 3.71
C ALA A 87 6.03 5.58 4.16
N GLU A 88 5.14 6.39 4.72
CA GLU A 88 3.79 5.97 5.08
C GLU A 88 2.80 6.84 4.31
N THR A 89 1.76 6.22 3.79
CA THR A 89 0.67 6.91 3.11
C THR A 89 -0.66 6.30 3.52
N PRO A 90 -1.76 7.07 3.60
CA PRO A 90 -3.08 6.50 3.83
C PRO A 90 -3.40 5.40 2.81
N PHE A 91 -4.21 4.41 3.20
CA PHE A 91 -4.74 3.35 2.32
C PHE A 91 -5.79 3.88 1.33
N LYS A 92 -5.58 5.10 0.81
CA LYS A 92 -6.45 5.76 -0.16
C LYS A 92 -5.71 5.93 -1.47
N ARG A 93 -6.24 5.33 -2.54
CA ARG A 93 -5.67 5.48 -3.89
C ARG A 93 -6.02 6.86 -4.43
N LYS A 94 -5.02 7.51 -5.02
CA LYS A 94 -5.16 8.75 -5.80
C LYS A 94 -4.82 8.48 -7.26
N THR A 95 -5.28 9.33 -8.15
CA THR A 95 -4.91 9.25 -9.57
C THR A 95 -3.52 9.83 -9.77
N LEU A 96 -2.59 9.02 -10.28
CA LEU A 96 -1.23 9.44 -10.65
C LEU A 96 -0.95 8.97 -12.08
N TYR A 97 -0.58 9.89 -12.96
CA TYR A 97 -0.40 9.64 -14.41
C TYR A 97 -1.57 8.86 -15.05
N GLY A 98 -2.81 9.21 -14.69
CA GLY A 98 -4.02 8.59 -15.22
C GLY A 98 -4.31 7.17 -14.70
N LYS A 99 -3.57 6.68 -13.70
CA LYS A 99 -3.79 5.37 -13.08
C LYS A 99 -3.92 5.48 -11.55
N PRO A 100 -4.75 4.64 -10.91
CA PRO A 100 -4.90 4.67 -9.45
C PRO A 100 -3.65 4.07 -8.77
N ALA A 101 -3.11 4.83 -7.82
CA ALA A 101 -1.92 4.47 -7.05
C ALA A 101 -2.00 4.98 -5.61
N TYR A 102 -1.29 4.31 -4.68
CA TYR A 102 -0.94 4.95 -3.40
C TYR A 102 0.23 5.88 -3.63
N VAL A 103 0.04 7.18 -3.37
CA VAL A 103 1.01 8.22 -3.72
C VAL A 103 1.73 8.67 -2.46
N PHE A 104 3.05 8.66 -2.51
CA PHE A 104 3.91 9.11 -1.41
C PHE A 104 5.10 9.90 -1.96
N LEU A 105 5.80 10.62 -1.10
CA LEU A 105 6.97 11.42 -1.49
C LEU A 105 8.26 10.68 -1.13
N CYS A 106 9.27 10.80 -1.99
CA CYS A 106 10.60 10.33 -1.65
C CYS A 106 11.21 11.20 -0.55
N SER A 107 11.68 10.59 0.53
CA SER A 107 12.26 11.28 1.69
C SER A 107 13.58 12.02 1.36
N SER A 108 14.22 11.71 0.24
CA SER A 108 15.50 12.32 -0.15
C SER A 108 15.39 13.35 -1.27
N CYS A 109 14.52 13.13 -2.27
CA CYS A 109 14.38 14.04 -3.41
C CYS A 109 12.99 14.69 -3.53
N ASN A 110 12.06 14.39 -2.61
CA ASN A 110 10.68 14.87 -2.60
C ASN A 110 9.86 14.56 -3.87
N GLU A 111 10.37 13.70 -4.74
CA GLU A 111 9.66 13.28 -5.94
C GLU A 111 8.44 12.41 -5.59
N LYS A 112 7.37 12.55 -6.39
CA LYS A 112 6.11 11.83 -6.19
C LYS A 112 6.22 10.40 -6.74
N LEU A 113 6.22 9.43 -5.83
CA LEU A 113 6.25 8.01 -6.13
C LEU A 113 4.86 7.39 -5.98
N GLY A 114 4.57 6.39 -6.81
CA GLY A 114 3.26 5.76 -6.89
C GLY A 114 3.30 4.24 -6.84
N ILE A 115 2.47 3.66 -5.98
CA ILE A 115 2.21 2.22 -5.93
C ILE A 115 0.94 1.92 -6.73
N TYR A 116 1.09 1.74 -8.04
CA TYR A 116 -0.03 1.44 -8.96
C TYR A 116 -0.76 0.13 -8.64
N LYS A 117 -2.08 0.10 -8.84
CA LYS A 117 -2.88 -1.13 -8.70
C LYS A 117 -2.46 -2.23 -9.68
N ARG A 118 -2.21 -1.89 -10.94
CA ARG A 118 -1.77 -2.84 -11.97
C ARG A 118 -0.23 -2.94 -11.97
N MET A 119 0.27 -4.10 -12.37
CA MET A 119 1.72 -4.34 -12.51
C MET A 119 2.31 -3.63 -13.73
N ALA A 120 1.52 -3.47 -14.80
CA ALA A 120 1.95 -2.73 -15.98
C ALA A 120 2.30 -1.27 -15.63
N PHE A 121 3.47 -0.84 -16.07
CA PHE A 121 3.96 0.51 -15.87
C PHE A 121 3.16 1.49 -16.73
N PRO A 122 2.64 2.61 -16.16
CA PRO A 122 2.00 3.63 -16.97
C PRO A 122 3.00 4.23 -17.97
N LYS A 123 2.61 4.43 -19.24
CA LYS A 123 3.48 5.02 -20.27
C LYS A 123 4.11 6.34 -19.80
N LYS A 124 3.27 7.27 -19.31
CA LYS A 124 3.70 8.57 -18.74
C LYS A 124 4.68 8.46 -17.58
N TRP A 125 4.64 7.37 -16.82
CA TRP A 125 5.60 7.12 -15.75
C TRP A 125 6.95 6.66 -16.30
N LEU A 126 6.95 5.78 -17.30
CA LEU A 126 8.16 5.38 -18.02
C LEU A 126 8.81 6.55 -18.75
N GLU A 127 8.01 7.39 -19.43
CA GLU A 127 8.47 8.64 -20.06
C GLU A 127 9.17 9.54 -19.05
N LYS A 128 8.60 9.72 -17.84
CA LYS A 128 9.22 10.51 -16.77
C LYS A 128 10.55 9.93 -16.29
N LEU A 129 10.74 8.62 -16.38
CA LEU A 129 11.99 7.94 -16.02
C LEU A 129 12.99 7.82 -17.18
N GLY A 130 12.65 8.36 -18.35
CA GLY A 130 13.46 8.25 -19.57
C GLY A 130 13.55 6.82 -20.12
N LEU A 131 12.47 6.04 -20.02
CA LEU A 131 12.40 4.62 -20.41
C LEU A 131 11.39 4.32 -21.53
N SER A 132 10.82 5.34 -22.17
CA SER A 132 9.81 5.22 -23.23
C SER A 132 10.17 6.02 -24.46
#